data_AF-A0A963Y632-F1
#
_entry.id   AF-A0A963Y632-F1
#
_cell.length_a   1.000
_cell.length_b   1.000
_cell.length_c   1.000
_cell.angle_alpha   90.00
_cell.angle_beta   90.00
_cell.angle_gamma   90.00
#
_symmetry.space_group_name_H-M   'P 1'
#
loop_
_entity.id
_entity.type
_entity.pdbx_description
1 polymer ?
#
loop_
_entity_poly.entity_id
_entity_poly.type
_entity_poly.pdbx_seq_one_letter_code
_entity_poly.pdbx_strand_id
1 'polypeptide(L)'
;MNLTPGKLWGLRRMADARGIFKMTAVDQRPPIKGPIARHLGLAEAPWGEVARFKRMLIEELQAQSTAMLLDPHYAIPHGIDGL
;
A
#
# COMPACT_ATOMS: atom_id res chain seq x y z
N MET A 1 19.30 -22.85 -1.24
CA MET A 1 19.04 -21.63 -0.44
C MET A 1 18.17 -22.04 0.74
N ASN A 2 18.63 -21.90 1.99
CA ASN A 2 17.88 -22.35 3.18
C ASN A 2 17.22 -21.15 3.89
N LEU A 3 15.90 -21.16 3.99
CA LEU A 3 15.14 -20.15 4.75
C LEU A 3 14.99 -20.59 6.20
N THR A 4 15.11 -19.66 7.15
CA THR A 4 14.74 -19.93 8.54
C THR A 4 13.22 -20.12 8.64
N PRO A 5 12.72 -20.88 9.64
CA PRO A 5 11.28 -21.10 9.80
C PRO A 5 10.46 -19.80 9.85
N GLY A 6 10.96 -18.77 10.55
CA GLY A 6 10.29 -17.46 10.62
C GLY A 6 10.20 -16.75 9.27
N LYS A 7 11.27 -16.78 8.47
CA LYS A 7 11.26 -16.20 7.10
C LYS A 7 10.31 -16.95 6.19
N LEU A 8 10.30 -18.29 6.26
CA LEU A 8 9.37 -19.11 5.50
C LEU A 8 7.91 -18.79 5.86
N TRP A 9 7.61 -18.65 7.16
CA TRP A 9 6.26 -18.31 7.61
C TRP A 9 5.83 -16.92 7.14
N GLY A 10 6.71 -15.93 7.23
CA GLY A 10 6.45 -14.57 6.71
C GLY A 10 6.13 -14.56 5.21
N LEU A 11 6.93 -15.27 4.40
CA LEU A 11 6.68 -15.39 2.96
C LEU A 11 5.34 -16.09 2.67
N ARG A 12 5.01 -17.16 3.40
CA ARG A 12 3.73 -17.87 3.23
C ARG A 12 2.52 -17.00 3.52
N ARG A 13 2.61 -16.06 4.47
CA ARG A 13 1.51 -15.13 4.78
C ARG A 13 1.24 -14.10 3.68
N MET A 14 2.20 -13.84 2.79
CA MET A 14 2.07 -12.85 1.72
C MET A 14 1.67 -13.46 0.36
N ALA A 15 1.54 -14.78 0.27
CA ALA A 15 1.26 -15.51 -0.96
C ALA A 15 -0.12 -16.18 -0.93
N ASP A 16 -0.66 -16.51 -2.11
CA ASP A 16 -1.86 -17.32 -2.23
C ASP A 16 -1.60 -18.80 -1.87
N ALA A 17 -2.65 -19.63 -1.91
CA ALA A 17 -2.56 -21.06 -1.62
C ALA A 17 -1.62 -21.85 -2.55
N ARG A 18 -1.28 -21.29 -3.73
CA ARG A 18 -0.33 -21.87 -4.70
C ARG A 18 1.09 -21.32 -4.53
N GLY A 19 1.31 -20.44 -3.56
CA GLY A 19 2.59 -19.77 -3.35
C GLY A 19 2.87 -18.61 -4.31
N ILE A 20 1.85 -18.07 -4.98
CA ILE A 20 1.98 -16.92 -5.87
C ILE A 20 1.80 -15.63 -5.10
N PHE A 21 2.72 -14.68 -5.30
CA PHE A 21 2.62 -13.33 -4.77
C PHE A 21 1.86 -12.44 -5.76
N LYS A 22 0.72 -11.91 -5.33
CA LYS A 22 -0.06 -10.91 -6.09
C LYS A 22 -0.25 -9.70 -5.19
N MET A 23 0.75 -8.83 -5.15
CA MET A 23 0.86 -7.76 -4.16
C MET A 23 0.60 -6.40 -4.79
N THR A 24 -0.07 -5.52 -4.04
CA THR A 24 -0.28 -4.12 -4.45
C THR A 24 0.67 -3.20 -3.69
N ALA A 25 1.42 -2.35 -4.42
CA ALA A 25 2.37 -1.42 -3.84
C ALA A 25 1.79 0.00 -3.79
N VAL A 26 1.64 0.54 -2.58
CA VAL A 26 1.03 1.85 -2.29
C VAL A 26 2.01 2.79 -1.57
N ASP A 27 3.31 2.46 -1.58
CA ASP A 27 4.35 3.17 -0.83
C ASP A 27 4.93 4.39 -1.56
N GLN A 28 4.41 4.73 -2.75
CA GLN A 28 4.96 5.83 -3.54
C GLN A 28 4.75 7.18 -2.85
N ARG A 29 5.79 8.02 -2.86
CA ARG A 29 5.79 9.33 -2.20
C ARG A 29 5.89 10.50 -3.21
N PRO A 30 7.03 10.81 -3.84
CA PRO A 30 7.06 11.91 -4.83
C PRO A 30 6.10 11.74 -6.03
N PRO A 31 5.97 10.56 -6.66
CA PRO A 31 5.19 10.43 -7.90
C PRO A 31 3.69 10.66 -7.74
N ILE A 32 3.13 10.44 -6.54
CA ILE A 32 1.68 10.53 -6.29
C ILE A 32 1.23 11.96 -5.97
N LYS A 33 2.14 12.79 -5.42
CA LYS A 33 1.84 14.17 -5.02
C LYS A 33 1.53 15.07 -6.21
N GLY A 34 2.30 14.98 -7.29
CA GLY A 34 2.12 15.82 -8.47
C GLY A 34 0.72 15.68 -9.11
N PRO A 35 0.24 14.45 -9.40
CA PRO A 35 -1.12 14.21 -9.86
C PRO A 35 -2.20 14.75 -8.92
N ILE A 36 -2.06 14.56 -7.60
CA ILE A 36 -3.03 15.04 -6.61
C ILE A 36 -3.07 16.58 -6.59
N ALA A 37 -1.92 17.24 -6.54
CA ALA A 37 -1.82 18.70 -6.56
C ALA A 37 -2.48 19.29 -7.81
N ARG A 38 -2.19 18.71 -8.99
CA ARG A 38 -2.81 19.12 -10.26
C ARG A 38 -4.32 18.93 -10.27
N HIS A 39 -4.83 17.82 -9.73
CA HIS A 39 -6.27 17.56 -9.66
C HIS A 39 -6.99 18.58 -8.76
N LEU A 40 -6.34 19.00 -7.67
CA LEU A 40 -6.89 19.96 -6.71
C LEU A 40 -6.65 21.43 -7.10
N GLY A 41 -5.86 21.71 -8.16
CA GLY A 41 -5.48 23.07 -8.54
C GLY A 41 -4.55 23.75 -7.53
N LEU A 42 -3.75 22.98 -6.80
CA LEU A 42 -2.83 23.47 -5.75
C LEU A 42 -1.37 23.35 -6.17
N ALA A 43 -0.50 24.15 -5.54
CA ALA A 43 0.94 24.08 -5.77
C ALA A 43 1.58 22.80 -5.20
N GLU A 44 1.06 22.31 -4.06
CA GLU A 44 1.47 21.04 -3.44
C GLU A 44 0.23 20.26 -2.98
N ALA A 45 0.31 18.93 -3.02
CA ALA A 45 -0.72 18.06 -2.49
C ALA A 45 -0.75 18.11 -0.95
N PRO A 46 -1.88 18.50 -0.33
CA PRO A 46 -2.01 18.46 1.12
C PRO A 46 -1.79 17.03 1.64
N TRP A 47 -1.18 16.91 2.81
CA TRP A 47 -0.87 15.60 3.40
C TRP A 47 -2.11 14.70 3.53
N GLY A 48 -3.24 15.26 3.98
CA GLY A 48 -4.50 14.52 4.15
C GLY A 48 -5.09 14.02 2.83
N GLU A 49 -4.85 14.73 1.72
CA GLU A 49 -5.30 14.32 0.39
C GLU A 49 -4.49 13.12 -0.11
N VAL A 50 -3.17 13.14 0.13
CA VAL A 50 -2.29 12.00 -0.16
C VAL A 50 -2.69 10.78 0.68
N ALA A 51 -2.94 10.98 1.97
CA ALA A 51 -3.34 9.89 2.86
C ALA A 51 -4.72 9.31 2.47
N ARG A 52 -5.70 10.16 2.17
CA ARG A 52 -7.04 9.73 1.70
C ARG A 52 -6.96 8.97 0.38
N PHE A 53 -6.14 9.44 -0.56
CA PHE A 53 -5.96 8.74 -1.83
C PHE A 53 -5.37 7.33 -1.63
N LYS A 54 -4.41 7.18 -0.71
CA LYS A 54 -3.86 5.85 -0.39
C LYS A 54 -4.86 4.96 0.32
N ARG A 55 -5.71 5.50 1.20
CA ARG A 55 -6.82 4.77 1.81
C ARG A 55 -7.76 4.21 0.74
N MET A 56 -8.15 5.01 -0.25
CA MET A 56 -8.97 4.55 -1.37
C MET A 56 -8.31 3.37 -2.11
N LEU A 57 -7.01 3.43 -2.38
CA LEU A 57 -6.31 2.31 -3.02
C LEU A 57 -6.31 1.04 -2.16
N ILE A 58 -6.24 1.16 -0.83
CA ILE A 58 -6.35 0.03 0.10
C ILE A 58 -7.75 -0.58 0.02
N GLU A 59 -8.80 0.23 0.15
CA GLU A 59 -10.20 -0.22 0.12
C GLU A 59 -10.53 -0.96 -1.19
N GLU A 60 -10.12 -0.41 -2.32
CA GLU A 60 -10.49 -0.93 -3.64
C GLU A 60 -9.68 -2.17 -4.08
N LEU A 61 -8.41 -2.27 -3.66
CA LEU A 61 -7.48 -3.27 -4.20
C LEU A 61 -7.10 -4.40 -3.22
N GLN A 62 -7.38 -4.25 -1.92
CA GLN A 62 -6.95 -5.25 -0.93
C GLN A 62 -7.58 -6.62 -1.17
N ALA A 63 -8.86 -6.68 -1.55
CA ALA A 63 -9.59 -7.94 -1.72
C ALA A 63 -9.02 -8.80 -2.86
N GLN A 64 -8.36 -8.19 -3.85
CA GLN A 64 -7.74 -8.85 -4.98
C GLN A 64 -6.23 -9.05 -4.79
N SER A 65 -5.66 -8.63 -3.65
CA SER A 65 -4.23 -8.71 -3.34
C SER A 65 -3.95 -9.77 -2.27
N THR A 66 -2.79 -10.43 -2.34
CA THR A 66 -2.31 -11.35 -1.31
C THR A 66 -1.57 -10.62 -0.18
N ALA A 67 -1.02 -9.45 -0.47
CA ALA A 67 -0.44 -8.53 0.50
C ALA A 67 -0.41 -7.09 -0.07
N MET A 68 -0.26 -6.10 0.81
CA MET A 68 -0.08 -4.71 0.44
C MET A 68 1.24 -4.16 1.00
N LEU A 69 1.99 -3.42 0.18
CA LEU A 69 3.15 -2.65 0.63
C LEU A 69 2.73 -1.20 0.90
N LEU A 70 2.80 -0.80 2.17
CA LEU A 70 2.29 0.49 2.66
C LEU A 70 3.44 1.31 3.24
N ASP A 71 3.43 2.64 3.00
CA ASP A 71 4.39 3.53 3.65
C ASP A 71 3.90 3.99 5.03
N PRO A 72 4.82 4.19 5.98
CA PRO A 72 4.45 4.60 7.34
C PRO A 72 3.99 6.06 7.45
N HIS A 73 4.23 6.90 6.44
CA HIS A 73 3.97 8.34 6.53
C HIS A 73 2.55 8.72 6.12
N TYR A 74 1.99 8.05 5.10
CA TYR A 74 0.67 8.36 4.55
C TYR A 74 -0.29 7.18 4.61
N ALA A 75 0.13 5.98 4.18
CA ALA A 75 -0.75 4.83 4.08
C ALA A 75 -1.13 4.24 5.45
N ILE A 76 -0.17 4.03 6.35
CA ILE A 76 -0.46 3.42 7.67
C ILE A 76 -1.37 4.31 8.54
N PRO A 77 -1.11 5.62 8.72
CA PRO A 77 -1.90 6.45 9.64
C PRO A 77 -3.38 6.56 9.29
N HIS A 78 -3.74 6.41 8.01
CA HIS A 78 -5.11 6.55 7.51
C HIS A 78 -5.69 5.28 6.90
N GLY A 79 -4.90 4.20 6.80
CA GLY A 79 -5.26 3.00 6.05
C GLY A 79 -5.43 1.75 6.90
N ILE A 80 -4.81 1.71 8.09
CA ILE A 80 -4.70 0.49 8.89
C ILE A 80 -6.03 0.05 9.51
N ASP A 81 -6.94 0.98 9.73
CA ASP A 81 -8.25 0.77 10.36
C ASP A 81 -9.29 0.12 9.44
N GLY A 82 -8.99 -0.05 8.16
CA GLY A 82 -9.80 -0.91 7.31
C GLY A 82 -8.98 -1.77 6.37
N LEU A 83 -7.89 -2.33 6.89
CA LEU A 83 -7.30 -3.59 6.44
C LEU A 83 -7.97 -4.77 7.17
#